data_AF-A0A259NA86-F1
#
_entry.id   AF-A0A259NA86-F1
#
_cell.length_a   1.000
_cell.length_b   1.000
_cell.length_c   1.000
_cell.angle_alpha   90.00
_cell.angle_beta   90.00
_cell.angle_gamma   90.00
#
_symmetry.space_group_name_H-M   'P 1'
#
loop_
_entity.id
_entity.type
_entity.pdbx_description
1 polymer ?
#
loop_
_entity_poly.entity_id
_entity_poly.type
_entity_poly.pdbx_seq_one_letter_code
_entity_poly.pdbx_strand_id
1 'polypeptide(L)'
;MLHFKLSRLREDIPSLLKLAGPLLIGQLAVITFGVLDTAMTARYSADDLAALAMASAIFISIYVGLTGVISALAPIAGQLFGAKRHSEIGEEVRQATWLALGLTVLGCFILLNADYLLQISQVTPDIEGKARLYLGILAIGLPASMAMRVLMALH
;
A
#
# COMPACT_ATOMS: atom_id res chain seq x y z
N MET A 1 -12.55 42.18 4.89
CA MET A 1 -12.10 40.84 5.33
C MET A 1 -11.69 39.91 4.17
N LEU A 2 -12.29 40.00 2.96
CA LEU A 2 -11.89 39.18 1.79
C LEU A 2 -10.50 39.52 1.20
N HIS A 3 -10.13 40.81 1.14
CA HIS A 3 -8.86 41.25 0.54
C HIS A 3 -7.61 40.75 1.27
N PHE A 4 -7.69 40.46 2.58
CA PHE A 4 -6.57 39.95 3.38
C PHE A 4 -6.27 38.46 3.14
N LYS A 5 -7.22 37.69 2.58
CA LYS A 5 -7.04 36.28 2.23
C LYS A 5 -6.29 36.10 0.90
N LEU A 6 -6.45 37.02 -0.05
CA LEU A 6 -5.86 36.93 -1.39
C LEU A 6 -4.36 37.25 -1.41
N SER A 7 -3.87 38.17 -0.56
CA SER A 7 -2.43 38.44 -0.45
C SER A 7 -1.67 37.26 0.19
N ARG A 8 -2.25 36.65 1.24
CA ARG A 8 -1.70 35.45 1.88
C ARG A 8 -1.66 34.26 0.93
N LEU A 9 -2.67 34.10 0.07
CA LEU A 9 -2.66 33.05 -0.95
C LEU A 9 -1.45 33.16 -1.89
N ARG A 10 -1.08 34.37 -2.30
CA ARG A 10 0.07 34.61 -3.17
C ARG A 10 1.41 34.33 -2.47
N GLU A 11 1.47 34.52 -1.16
CA GLU A 11 2.63 34.17 -0.32
C GLU A 11 2.70 32.67 0.02
N ASP A 12 1.55 31.99 0.14
CA ASP A 12 1.46 30.57 0.50
C ASP A 12 1.64 29.63 -0.71
N ILE A 13 1.23 30.05 -1.92
CA ILE A 13 1.36 29.26 -3.17
C ILE A 13 2.78 28.73 -3.40
N PRO A 14 3.87 29.53 -3.28
CA PRO A 14 5.24 29.03 -3.46
C PRO A 14 5.59 27.93 -2.46
N SER A 15 5.17 28.07 -1.20
CA SER A 15 5.40 27.09 -0.14
C SER A 15 4.62 25.80 -0.38
N LEU A 16 3.36 25.91 -0.83
CA LEU A 16 2.55 24.77 -1.22
C LEU A 16 3.12 24.05 -2.44
N LEU A 17 3.58 24.79 -3.47
CA LEU A 17 4.20 24.21 -4.66
C LEU A 17 5.51 23.49 -4.34
N LYS A 18 6.28 23.98 -3.36
CA LYS A 18 7.51 23.32 -2.90
C LYS A 18 7.26 21.94 -2.27
N LEU A 19 6.08 21.72 -1.69
CA LEU A 19 5.64 20.43 -1.15
C LEU A 19 4.89 19.59 -2.20
N ALA A 20 3.96 20.20 -2.92
CA ALA A 20 3.11 19.54 -3.90
C ALA A 20 3.90 19.06 -5.13
N GLY A 21 4.90 19.81 -5.58
CA GLY A 21 5.72 19.44 -6.74
C GLY A 21 6.38 18.06 -6.59
N PRO A 22 7.22 17.84 -5.55
CA PRO A 22 7.81 16.55 -5.28
C PRO A 22 6.77 15.44 -5.05
N LEU A 23 5.68 15.74 -4.35
CA LEU A 23 4.60 14.78 -4.11
C LEU A 23 3.95 14.31 -5.41
N LEU A 24 3.65 15.24 -6.33
CA LEU A 24 3.08 14.94 -7.64
C LEU A 24 4.02 14.08 -8.48
N ILE A 25 5.31 14.39 -8.50
CA ILE A 25 6.31 13.58 -9.21
C ILE A 25 6.34 12.15 -8.63
N GLY A 26 6.30 12.01 -7.30
CA GLY A 26 6.22 10.71 -6.65
C GLY A 26 4.97 9.92 -7.05
N GLN A 27 3.80 10.56 -7.08
CA GLN A 27 2.56 9.91 -7.51
C GLN A 27 2.57 9.51 -8.99
N LEU A 28 3.11 10.37 -9.87
CA LEU A 28 3.30 10.04 -11.27
C LEU A 28 4.23 8.85 -11.44
N ALA A 29 5.33 8.79 -10.69
CA ALA A 29 6.25 7.65 -10.71
C ALA A 29 5.56 6.34 -10.31
N VAL A 30 4.71 6.35 -9.27
CA VAL A 30 3.92 5.17 -8.85
C VAL A 30 2.96 4.71 -9.95
N ILE A 31 2.26 5.64 -10.60
CA ILE A 31 1.34 5.33 -11.69
C ILE A 31 2.11 4.77 -12.90
N THR A 32 3.19 5.45 -13.31
CA THR A 32 4.03 5.03 -14.44
C THR A 32 4.66 3.67 -14.20
N PHE A 33 5.10 3.36 -12.98
CA PHE A 33 5.64 2.06 -12.62
C PHE A 33 4.63 0.94 -12.91
N GLY A 34 3.37 1.07 -12.45
CA GLY A 34 2.33 0.08 -12.71
C GLY A 34 1.96 -0.06 -14.20
N VAL A 35 1.93 1.05 -14.94
CA VAL A 35 1.68 1.03 -16.39
C VAL A 35 2.80 0.32 -17.15
N LEU A 36 4.07 0.61 -16.81
CA LEU A 36 5.21 -0.04 -17.45
C LEU A 36 5.27 -1.52 -17.14
N ASP A 37 5.03 -1.93 -15.89
CA ASP A 37 5.00 -3.33 -15.48
C ASP A 37 3.94 -4.12 -16.27
N THR A 38 2.74 -3.57 -16.38
CA THR A 38 1.65 -4.14 -17.18
C THR A 38 2.02 -4.21 -18.66
N ALA A 39 2.57 -3.13 -19.23
CA ALA A 39 2.93 -3.07 -20.66
C ALA A 39 4.09 -4.00 -21.02
N MET A 40 5.06 -4.19 -20.12
CA MET A 40 6.16 -5.14 -20.31
C MET A 40 5.65 -6.58 -20.29
N THR A 41 4.78 -6.92 -19.34
CA THR A 41 4.19 -8.26 -19.22
C THR A 41 3.27 -8.58 -20.41
N ALA A 42 2.44 -7.61 -20.82
CA ALA A 42 1.57 -7.73 -22.00
C ALA A 42 2.33 -8.02 -23.30
N ARG A 43 3.53 -7.45 -23.45
CA ARG A 43 4.38 -7.68 -24.63
C ARG A 43 5.02 -9.06 -24.62
N TYR A 44 5.23 -9.66 -23.45
CA TYR A 44 5.85 -10.97 -23.32
C TYR A 44 4.87 -12.10 -23.68
N SER A 45 3.69 -12.12 -23.07
CA SER A 45 2.59 -13.04 -23.44
C SER A 45 1.25 -12.58 -22.85
N ALA A 46 0.16 -12.89 -23.55
CA ALA A 46 -1.19 -12.68 -23.04
C ALA A 46 -1.48 -13.52 -21.79
N ASP A 47 -0.91 -14.72 -21.69
CA ASP A 47 -1.12 -15.61 -20.54
C ASP A 47 -0.42 -15.09 -19.29
N ASP A 48 0.78 -14.52 -19.44
CA ASP A 48 1.52 -13.90 -18.31
C ASP A 48 0.82 -12.63 -17.82
N LEU A 49 0.22 -11.85 -18.73
CA LEU A 49 -0.59 -10.70 -18.36
C LEU A 49 -1.85 -11.11 -17.60
N ALA A 50 -2.53 -12.18 -18.03
CA ALA A 50 -3.70 -12.70 -17.34
C ALA A 50 -3.34 -13.21 -15.94
N ALA A 51 -2.23 -13.93 -15.80
CA ALA A 51 -1.72 -14.40 -14.53
C ALA A 51 -1.37 -13.24 -13.58
N LEU A 52 -0.66 -12.23 -14.09
CA LEU A 52 -0.29 -11.03 -13.33
C LEU A 52 -1.52 -10.27 -12.85
N ALA A 53 -2.51 -10.07 -13.71
CA ALA A 53 -3.73 -9.34 -13.38
C ALA A 53 -4.52 -10.03 -12.26
N MET A 54 -4.65 -11.36 -12.32
CA MET A 54 -5.30 -12.14 -11.27
C MET A 54 -4.53 -12.10 -9.94
N ALA A 55 -3.23 -12.38 -9.98
CA ALA A 55 -2.38 -12.35 -8.78
C ALA A 55 -2.42 -10.97 -8.13
N SER A 56 -2.37 -9.90 -8.93
CA SER A 56 -2.44 -8.52 -8.45
C SER A 56 -3.80 -8.21 -7.82
N ALA A 57 -4.91 -8.65 -8.43
CA ALA A 57 -6.24 -8.44 -7.87
C ALA A 57 -6.39 -9.10 -6.49
N ILE A 58 -6.00 -10.37 -6.37
CA ILE A 58 -6.02 -11.12 -5.10
C ILE A 58 -5.13 -10.42 -4.06
N PHE A 59 -3.90 -10.08 -4.45
CA PHE A 59 -2.95 -9.40 -3.57
C PHE A 59 -3.49 -8.06 -3.08
N ILE A 60 -4.03 -7.21 -3.97
CA ILE A 60 -4.56 -5.88 -3.62
C ILE A 60 -5.73 -6.02 -2.65
N SER A 61 -6.66 -6.96 -2.87
CA SER A 61 -7.79 -7.19 -1.96
C SER A 61 -7.33 -7.50 -0.53
N ILE A 62 -6.33 -8.38 -0.39
CA ILE A 62 -5.74 -8.71 0.93
C ILE A 62 -4.98 -7.52 1.48
N TYR A 63 -4.09 -6.92 0.68
CA TYR A 63 -3.21 -5.82 1.09
C TYR A 63 -3.99 -4.59 1.57
N VAL A 64 -5.07 -4.21 0.89
CA VAL A 64 -5.95 -3.10 1.32
C VAL A 64 -6.62 -3.43 2.65
N GLY A 65 -7.08 -4.66 2.85
CA GLY A 65 -7.64 -5.11 4.13
C GLY A 65 -6.64 -4.98 5.28
N LEU A 66 -5.41 -5.46 5.09
CA LEU A 66 -4.36 -5.41 6.11
C LEU A 66 -3.90 -3.97 6.40
N THR A 67 -3.62 -3.19 5.35
CA THR A 67 -3.21 -1.78 5.49
C THR A 67 -4.31 -0.92 6.12
N GLY A 68 -5.58 -1.23 5.87
CA GLY A 68 -6.72 -0.53 6.47
C GLY A 68 -6.71 -0.58 8.00
N VAL A 69 -6.39 -1.74 8.58
CA VAL A 69 -6.28 -1.90 10.04
C VAL A 69 -5.15 -1.03 10.60
N ILE A 70 -3.98 -1.06 9.97
CA ILE A 70 -2.81 -0.27 10.40
C ILE A 70 -3.03 1.24 10.23
N SER A 71 -3.86 1.64 9.26
CA SER A 71 -4.15 3.06 8.99
C SER A 71 -4.90 3.75 10.13
N ALA A 72 -5.51 3.00 11.05
CA ALA A 72 -6.10 3.55 12.27
C ALA A 72 -5.05 4.16 13.23
N LEU A 73 -3.76 3.82 13.10
CA LEU A 73 -2.71 4.36 13.96
C LEU A 73 -2.52 5.87 13.79
N ALA A 74 -2.66 6.40 12.57
CA ALA A 74 -2.46 7.82 12.29
C ALA A 74 -3.40 8.74 13.10
N PRO A 75 -4.73 8.54 13.10
CA PRO A 75 -5.61 9.36 13.93
C PRO A 75 -5.39 9.14 15.45
N ILE A 76 -5.04 7.93 15.90
CA ILE A 76 -4.72 7.65 17.31
C ILE A 76 -3.49 8.44 17.76
N ALA A 77 -2.41 8.38 16.97
CA ALA A 77 -1.19 9.15 17.21
C ALA A 77 -1.46 10.66 17.18
N GLY A 78 -2.28 11.13 16.24
CA GLY A 78 -2.72 12.53 16.17
C GLY A 78 -3.49 13.00 17.41
N GLN A 79 -4.38 12.16 17.96
CA GLN A 79 -5.10 12.46 19.20
C GLN A 79 -4.17 12.53 20.41
N LEU A 80 -3.25 11.57 20.56
CA LEU A 80 -2.26 11.57 21.65
C LEU A 80 -1.30 12.75 21.56
N PHE A 81 -0.88 13.12 20.34
CA PHE A 81 -0.07 14.29 20.08
C PHE A 81 -0.79 15.58 20.49
N GLY A 82 -2.06 15.73 20.10
CA GLY A 82 -2.91 16.86 20.51
C GLY A 82 -3.14 16.94 22.03
N ALA A 83 -3.20 15.79 22.71
CA ALA A 83 -3.32 15.67 24.15
C ALA A 83 -2.00 15.87 24.92
N LYS A 84 -0.87 16.14 24.22
CA LYS A 84 0.49 16.24 24.79
C LYS A 84 0.97 14.95 25.50
N ARG A 85 0.40 13.79 25.17
CA ARG A 85 0.72 12.48 25.77
C ARG A 85 1.76 11.74 24.92
N HIS A 86 2.91 12.37 24.70
CA HIS A 86 3.92 11.85 23.75
C HIS A 86 4.52 10.49 24.15
N SER A 87 4.59 10.17 25.44
CA SER A 87 5.07 8.87 25.92
C SER A 87 4.21 7.71 25.44
N GLU A 88 2.90 7.94 25.29
CA GLU A 88 1.95 6.89 24.93
C GLU A 88 1.92 6.62 23.42
N ILE A 89 2.39 7.56 22.60
CA ILE A 89 2.52 7.37 21.15
C ILE A 89 3.48 6.21 20.86
N GLY A 90 4.59 6.10 21.59
CA GLY A 90 5.55 5.01 21.42
C GLY A 90 4.96 3.63 21.77
N GLU A 91 4.10 3.59 22.78
CA GLU A 91 3.39 2.37 23.18
C GLU A 91 2.41 1.91 22.11
N GLU A 92 1.60 2.81 21.55
CA GLU A 92 0.69 2.52 20.45
C GLU A 92 1.44 2.07 19.18
N VAL A 93 2.56 2.70 18.85
CA VAL A 93 3.40 2.30 17.71
C VAL A 93 3.95 0.90 17.91
N ARG A 94 4.39 0.54 19.12
CA ARG A 94 4.88 -0.81 19.42
C ARG A 94 3.75 -1.84 19.29
N GLN A 95 2.55 -1.53 19.80
CA GLN A 95 1.39 -2.42 19.66
C GLN A 95 0.98 -2.58 18.19
N ALA A 96 0.94 -1.49 17.43
CA ALA A 96 0.67 -1.53 16.00
C ALA A 96 1.75 -2.30 15.22
N THR A 97 3.01 -2.25 15.64
CA THR A 97 4.09 -3.06 15.06
C THR A 97 3.83 -4.55 15.29
N TRP A 98 3.47 -4.94 16.52
CA TRP A 98 3.09 -6.33 16.82
C TRP A 98 1.87 -6.78 16.04
N LEU A 99 0.86 -5.92 15.92
CA LEU A 99 -0.32 -6.18 15.11
C LEU A 99 0.04 -6.35 13.63
N ALA A 100 0.89 -5.47 13.09
CA ALA A 100 1.37 -5.54 11.71
C ALA A 100 2.13 -6.84 11.45
N LEU A 101 2.97 -7.29 12.39
CA LEU A 101 3.65 -8.59 12.29
C LEU A 101 2.66 -9.74 12.24
N GLY A 102 1.66 -9.77 13.12
CA GLY A 102 0.61 -10.79 13.11
C GLY A 102 -0.21 -10.80 11.81
N LEU A 103 -0.61 -9.62 11.33
CA LEU A 103 -1.33 -9.44 10.07
C LEU A 103 -0.49 -9.82 8.86
N THR A 104 0.83 -9.56 8.90
CA THR A 104 1.77 -9.98 7.86
C THR A 104 1.83 -11.50 7.78
N VAL A 105 1.98 -12.19 8.91
CA VAL A 105 2.02 -13.65 8.95
C VAL A 105 0.72 -14.24 8.39
N LEU A 106 -0.42 -13.68 8.79
CA LEU A 106 -1.73 -14.06 8.26
C LEU A 106 -1.83 -13.83 6.75
N GLY A 107 -1.42 -12.66 6.27
CA GLY A 107 -1.44 -12.31 4.84
C GLY A 107 -0.54 -13.21 4.01
N CYS A 108 0.69 -13.47 4.46
CA CYS A 108 1.61 -14.41 3.81
C CYS A 108 1.02 -15.83 3.78
N PHE A 109 0.40 -16.28 4.87
CA PHE A 109 -0.24 -17.58 4.91
C PHE A 109 -1.37 -17.69 3.87
N ILE A 110 -2.22 -16.66 3.75
CA ILE A 110 -3.30 -16.62 2.75
C ILE A 110 -2.73 -16.62 1.33
N LEU A 111 -1.71 -15.79 1.05
CA LEU A 111 -1.10 -15.67 -0.28
C LEU A 111 -0.39 -16.96 -0.72
N LEU A 112 0.29 -17.65 0.19
CA LEU A 112 0.99 -18.92 -0.11
C LEU A 112 0.02 -20.10 -0.29
N ASN A 113 -1.18 -20.02 0.33
CA ASN A 113 -2.25 -21.01 0.21
C ASN A 113 -3.41 -20.51 -0.65
N ALA A 114 -3.13 -19.66 -1.64
CA ALA A 114 -4.14 -19.05 -2.51
C ALA A 114 -4.77 -20.03 -3.51
N ASP A 115 -4.47 -21.32 -3.45
CA ASP A 115 -5.03 -22.36 -4.32
C ASP A 115 -6.58 -22.32 -4.32
N TYR A 116 -7.20 -22.12 -3.15
CA TYR A 116 -8.66 -21.95 -3.06
C TYR A 116 -9.17 -20.68 -3.73
N LEU A 117 -8.43 -19.57 -3.64
CA LEU A 117 -8.80 -18.30 -4.26
C LEU A 117 -8.65 -18.38 -5.78
N LEU A 118 -7.62 -19.07 -6.27
CA LEU A 118 -7.37 -19.29 -7.69
C LEU A 118 -8.41 -20.22 -8.32
N GLN A 119 -8.85 -21.26 -7.60
CA GLN A 119 -9.91 -22.17 -8.06
C GLN A 119 -11.25 -21.46 -8.27
N ILE A 120 -11.57 -20.44 -7.47
CA ILE A 120 -12.79 -19.63 -7.64
C ILE A 120 -12.75 -18.84 -8.95
N SER A 121 -11.56 -18.48 -9.45
CA SER A 121 -11.40 -17.70 -10.68
C SER A 121 -11.59 -18.51 -11.98
N GLN A 122 -11.73 -19.84 -11.91
CA GLN A 122 -12.02 -20.73 -13.06
C GLN A 122 -11.08 -20.56 -14.27
N VAL A 123 -9.77 -20.47 -14.04
CA VAL A 123 -8.79 -20.22 -15.12
C VAL A 123 -8.07 -21.50 -15.54
N THR A 124 -7.57 -21.50 -16.78
CA THR A 124 -6.74 -22.58 -17.34
C THR A 124 -5.56 -22.92 -16.41
N PRO A 125 -5.19 -24.20 -16.25
CA PRO A 125 -4.13 -24.63 -15.33
C PRO A 125 -2.76 -23.95 -15.56
N ASP A 126 -2.44 -23.58 -16.80
CA ASP A 126 -1.19 -22.88 -17.14
C ASP A 126 -1.10 -21.48 -16.51
N ILE A 127 -2.22 -20.74 -16.51
CA ILE A 127 -2.31 -19.41 -15.94
C ILE A 127 -2.36 -19.49 -14.41
N GLU A 128 -3.01 -20.51 -13.86
CA GLU A 128 -3.05 -20.77 -12.41
C GLU A 128 -1.64 -20.96 -11.83
N GLY A 129 -0.81 -21.79 -12.48
CA GLY A 129 0.57 -22.01 -12.05
C GLY A 129 1.41 -20.73 -12.04
N LYS A 130 1.27 -19.91 -13.08
CA LYS A 130 1.94 -18.60 -13.18
C LYS A 130 1.43 -17.63 -12.11
N ALA A 131 0.12 -17.54 -11.91
CA ALA A 131 -0.47 -16.67 -10.90
C ALA A 131 -0.02 -17.04 -9.48
N ARG A 132 0.07 -18.33 -9.17
CA ARG A 132 0.61 -18.82 -7.89
C ARG A 132 2.06 -18.37 -7.67
N LEU A 133 2.88 -18.44 -8.73
CA LEU A 133 4.27 -17.97 -8.66
C LEU A 133 4.34 -16.45 -8.40
N TYR A 134 3.52 -15.65 -9.10
CA TYR A 134 3.41 -14.22 -8.84
C TYR A 134 2.97 -13.91 -7.40
N LEU A 135 1.96 -14.62 -6.88
CA LEU A 135 1.51 -14.47 -5.49
C LEU A 135 2.62 -14.81 -4.48
N GLY A 136 3.41 -15.85 -4.75
CA GLY A 136 4.57 -16.19 -3.92
C GLY A 136 5.62 -15.08 -3.88
N ILE A 137 5.90 -14.44 -5.02
CA ILE A 137 6.81 -13.28 -5.10
C ILE A 137 6.23 -12.10 -4.31
N LEU A 138 4.94 -11.80 -4.47
CA LEU A 138 4.27 -10.71 -3.76
C LEU A 138 4.21 -10.95 -2.24
N ALA A 139 4.07 -12.22 -1.80
CA ALA A 139 4.10 -12.59 -0.39
C ALA A 139 5.44 -12.24 0.27
N ILE A 140 6.56 -12.35 -0.45
CA ILE A 140 7.88 -11.95 0.05
C ILE A 140 7.97 -10.42 0.24
N GLY A 141 7.25 -9.65 -0.59
CA GLY A 141 7.17 -8.18 -0.47
C GLY A 141 6.22 -7.68 0.63
N LEU A 142 5.32 -8.52 1.13
CA LEU A 142 4.31 -8.12 2.11
C LEU A 142 4.92 -7.66 3.46
N PRO A 143 5.90 -8.36 4.07
CA PRO A 143 6.49 -7.92 5.33
C PRO A 143 7.14 -6.53 5.26
N ALA A 144 7.88 -6.27 4.18
CA ALA A 144 8.55 -4.99 3.97
C ALA A 144 7.53 -3.85 3.81
N SER A 145 6.44 -4.08 3.05
CA SER A 145 5.40 -3.08 2.85
C SER A 145 4.60 -2.79 4.13
N MET A 146 4.28 -3.82 4.92
CA MET A 146 3.63 -3.68 6.23
C MET A 146 4.48 -2.91 7.24
N ALA A 147 5.78 -3.22 7.34
CA ALA A 147 6.70 -2.49 8.20
C ALA A 147 6.80 -1.01 7.80
N MET A 148 6.92 -0.72 6.51
CA MET A 148 6.93 0.65 5.99
C MET A 148 5.62 1.39 6.31
N ARG A 149 4.49 0.68 6.35
CA ARG A 149 3.18 1.30 6.65
C ARG A 149 3.05 1.75 8.09
N VAL A 150 3.61 1.01 9.05
CA VAL A 150 3.68 1.42 10.45
C VAL A 150 4.56 2.66 10.62
N LEU A 151 5.70 2.72 9.92
CA LEU A 151 6.59 3.89 9.95
C LEU A 151 5.94 5.15 9.37
N MET A 152 5.17 4.99 8.28
CA MET A 152 4.45 6.11 7.66
C MET A 152 3.38 6.71 8.56
N ALA A 153 2.74 5.91 9.41
CA ALA A 153 1.70 6.40 10.32
C ALA A 153 2.25 7.32 11.44
N LEU A 154 3.58 7.41 11.60
CA LEU A 154 4.26 8.30 12.56
C LEU A 154 4.68 9.65 11.94
N HIS A 155 4.73 9.75 10.60
CA HIS A 155 5.07 10.98 9.87
C HIS A 155 3.83 11.84 9.62
#